data_AF-A0AA38P939-F1
#
_entry.id   AF-A0AA38P939-F1
#
_cell.length_a   1.000
_cell.length_b   1.000
_cell.length_c   1.000
_cell.angle_alpha   90.00
_cell.angle_beta   90.00
_cell.angle_gamma   90.00
#
_symmetry.space_group_name_H-M   'P 1'
#
loop_
_entity.id
_entity.type
_entity.pdbx_description
1 polymer ?
#
loop_
_entity_poly.entity_id
_entity_poly.type
_entity_poly.pdbx_seq_one_letter_code
_entity_poly.pdbx_strand_id
1 'polypeptide(L)'
;MSSVSHRILRNGVLNLPRASPVTKPLAEALLLQDAQYHHCQFNQAGFHNHLSHHILAAYDLGATPALLQKIYDEEARIQRPIILEEVDKEMKITEDNWTQYLGNQQ
;
A
#
# COMPACT_ATOMS: atom_id res chain seq x y z
N MET A 1 -19.01 4.43 7.12
CA MET A 1 -17.92 4.09 6.18
C MET A 1 -17.53 2.66 6.47
N SER A 2 -17.59 1.76 5.48
CA SER A 2 -17.13 0.38 5.68
C SER A 2 -15.63 0.41 5.98
N SER A 3 -15.24 -0.07 7.15
CA SER A 3 -13.82 -0.24 7.49
C SER A 3 -13.27 -1.33 6.58
N VAL A 4 -12.55 -0.95 5.52
CA VAL A 4 -11.81 -1.91 4.71
C VAL A 4 -10.86 -2.68 5.64
N SER A 5 -11.02 -4.00 5.66
CA SER A 5 -10.12 -4.87 6.43
C SER A 5 -8.73 -4.83 5.79
N HIS A 6 -7.73 -4.42 6.54
CA HIS A 6 -6.32 -4.37 6.14
C HIS A 6 -5.50 -5.49 6.81
N ARG A 7 -6.18 -6.55 7.28
CA ARG A 7 -5.53 -7.67 7.98
C ARG A 7 -4.97 -8.69 7.00
N ILE A 8 -3.77 -9.17 7.28
CA ILE A 8 -3.17 -10.32 6.61
C ILE A 8 -3.82 -11.58 7.18
N LEU A 9 -4.74 -12.16 6.42
CA LEU A 9 -5.51 -13.34 6.82
C LEU A 9 -4.87 -14.66 6.39
N ARG A 10 -3.98 -14.62 5.41
CA ARG A 10 -3.28 -15.79 4.87
C ARG A 10 -1.79 -15.63 5.10
N ASN A 11 -1.14 -16.76 5.33
CA ASN A 11 0.31 -16.83 5.27
C ASN A 11 0.77 -16.66 3.82
N GLY A 12 1.97 -16.13 3.62
CA GLY A 12 2.54 -16.02 2.28
C GLY A 12 3.04 -17.37 1.77
N VAL A 13 3.68 -17.36 0.60
CA VAL A 13 4.07 -18.57 -0.13
C VAL A 13 5.23 -19.28 0.56
N LEU A 14 6.21 -18.51 1.03
CA LEU A 14 7.38 -19.04 1.72
C LEU A 14 7.10 -19.20 3.22
N ASN A 15 6.33 -18.28 3.81
CA ASN A 15 5.90 -18.28 5.20
C ASN A 15 7.05 -18.54 6.17
N LEU A 16 8.17 -17.83 5.99
CA LEU A 16 9.31 -17.97 6.88
C LEU A 16 8.96 -17.50 8.30
N PRO A 17 9.67 -18.01 9.32
CA PRO A 17 9.42 -17.60 10.70
C PRO A 17 9.48 -16.09 10.88
N ARG A 18 8.45 -15.54 11.52
CA ARG A 18 8.42 -14.11 11.86
C ARG A 18 9.44 -13.80 12.95
N ALA A 19 10.15 -12.69 12.78
CA ALA A 19 11.12 -12.22 13.77
C ALA A 19 10.49 -11.92 15.15
N SER A 20 9.25 -11.42 15.17
CA SER A 20 8.53 -11.11 16.41
C SER A 20 7.01 -10.98 16.22
N PRO A 21 6.20 -11.06 17.30
CA PRO A 21 4.74 -10.87 17.22
C PRO A 21 4.30 -9.51 16.67
N VAL A 22 5.12 -8.46 16.85
CA VAL A 22 4.80 -7.10 16.37
C VAL A 22 5.04 -6.91 14.87
N THR A 23 5.69 -7.89 14.20
CA THR A 23 6.01 -7.82 12.76
C THR A 23 4.74 -7.76 11.91
N LYS A 24 3.74 -8.60 12.23
CA LYS A 24 2.47 -8.65 11.49
C LYS A 24 1.67 -7.34 11.59
N PRO A 25 1.33 -6.83 12.79
CA PRO A 25 0.57 -5.58 12.88
C PRO A 25 1.30 -4.40 12.27
N LEU A 26 2.64 -4.36 12.30
CA LEU A 26 3.38 -3.33 11.60
C LEU A 26 3.22 -3.45 10.08
N ALA A 27 3.38 -4.65 9.50
CA ALA A 27 3.16 -4.85 8.07
C ALA A 27 1.75 -4.42 7.64
N GLU A 28 0.72 -4.79 8.41
CA GLU A 28 -0.68 -4.38 8.17
C GLU A 28 -0.86 -2.86 8.22
N ALA A 29 -0.23 -2.18 9.19
CA ALA A 29 -0.29 -0.73 9.31
C ALA A 29 0.41 -0.01 8.15
N LEU A 30 1.60 -0.48 7.74
CA LEU A 30 2.35 0.08 6.62
C LEU A 30 1.59 -0.08 5.30
N LEU A 31 0.96 -1.24 5.08
CA LEU A 31 0.11 -1.48 3.90
C LEU A 31 -1.12 -0.56 3.87
N LEU A 32 -1.77 -0.36 5.03
CA LEU A 32 -2.89 0.58 5.13
C LEU A 32 -2.42 2.02 4.85
N GLN A 33 -1.27 2.42 5.39
CA GLN A 33 -0.72 3.75 5.18
C GLN A 33 -0.41 3.99 3.69
N ASP A 34 0.20 3.02 3.01
CA ASP A 34 0.43 3.08 1.56
C ASP A 34 -0.89 3.29 0.79
N ALA A 35 -1.90 2.46 1.07
CA ALA A 35 -3.18 2.51 0.40
C ALA A 35 -3.98 3.80 0.68
N GLN A 36 -3.72 4.48 1.81
CA GLN A 36 -4.43 5.70 2.21
C GLN A 36 -3.76 6.98 1.72
N TYR A 37 -2.44 6.97 1.49
CA TYR A 37 -1.70 8.20 1.24
C TYR A 37 -0.99 8.23 -0.11
N HIS A 38 -0.75 7.08 -0.74
CA HIS A 38 -0.01 7.02 -1.99
C HIS A 38 -0.89 6.60 -3.17
N HIS A 39 -0.68 7.27 -4.29
CA HIS A 39 -1.32 6.92 -5.55
C HIS A 39 -0.78 5.58 -6.08
N CYS A 40 -1.59 4.86 -6.87
CA CYS A 40 -1.17 3.58 -7.45
C CYS A 40 -0.07 3.72 -8.52
N GLN A 41 0.14 4.93 -9.04
CA GLN A 41 1.23 5.33 -9.92
C GLN A 41 2.08 6.39 -9.24
N PHE A 42 3.40 6.28 -9.28
CA PHE A 42 4.29 7.26 -8.65
C PHE A 42 4.78 8.35 -9.60
N ASN A 43 4.47 8.26 -10.90
CA ASN A 43 4.73 9.31 -11.89
C ASN A 43 3.74 9.28 -13.05
N GLN A 44 3.81 10.29 -13.93
CA GLN A 44 2.97 10.41 -15.12
C GLN A 44 3.42 9.54 -16.30
N ALA A 45 4.57 8.88 -16.20
CA ALA A 45 5.04 7.94 -17.23
C ALA A 45 4.40 6.54 -17.07
N GLY A 46 3.49 6.37 -16.11
CA GLY A 46 2.73 5.14 -15.89
C GLY A 46 3.43 4.11 -15.01
N PHE A 47 4.54 4.46 -14.34
CA PHE A 47 5.17 3.54 -13.40
C PHE A 47 4.36 3.42 -12.10
N HIS A 48 4.12 2.19 -11.64
CA HIS A 48 3.23 1.91 -10.52
C HIS A 48 3.94 1.76 -9.18
N ASN A 49 3.23 2.07 -8.10
CA ASN A 49 3.70 1.96 -6.73
C ASN A 49 3.99 0.48 -6.37
N HIS A 50 5.25 0.18 -6.09
CA HIS A 50 5.71 -1.17 -5.71
C HIS A 50 5.84 -1.39 -4.20
N LEU A 51 5.54 -0.37 -3.38
CA LEU A 51 5.80 -0.39 -1.93
C LEU A 51 5.08 -1.55 -1.24
N SER A 52 3.79 -1.72 -1.49
CA SER A 52 3.00 -2.82 -0.92
C SER A 52 3.56 -4.20 -1.26
N HIS A 53 4.04 -4.40 -2.48
CA HIS A 53 4.68 -5.64 -2.91
C HIS A 53 5.99 -5.90 -2.17
N HIS A 54 6.82 -4.86 -1.99
CA HIS A 54 8.08 -4.96 -1.25
C HIS A 54 7.82 -5.35 0.21
N ILE A 55 6.87 -4.70 0.88
CA ILE A 55 6.48 -5.02 2.26
C ILE A 55 5.99 -6.46 2.39
N LEU A 56 5.09 -6.91 1.51
CA LEU A 56 4.55 -8.27 1.57
C LEU A 56 5.62 -9.33 1.30
N ALA A 57 6.50 -9.11 0.33
CA ALA A 57 7.61 -10.01 0.01
C ALA A 57 8.60 -10.11 1.19
N ALA A 58 9.02 -8.97 1.74
CA ALA A 58 9.92 -8.94 2.89
C ALA A 58 9.29 -9.60 4.13
N TYR A 59 8.00 -9.34 4.37
CA TYR A 59 7.24 -9.97 5.45
C TYR A 59 7.21 -11.50 5.30
N ASP A 60 6.95 -12.02 4.10
CA ASP A 60 6.93 -13.46 3.82
C ASP A 60 8.31 -14.13 3.99
N LEU A 61 9.37 -13.37 3.72
CA LEU A 61 10.77 -13.75 3.94
C LEU A 61 11.23 -13.62 5.40
N GLY A 62 10.35 -13.27 6.34
CA GLY A 62 10.67 -13.20 7.77
C GLY A 62 11.40 -11.92 8.18
N ALA A 63 11.23 -10.82 7.45
CA ALA A 63 11.83 -9.53 7.79
C ALA A 63 11.49 -9.08 9.22
N THR A 64 12.44 -8.37 9.84
CA THR A 64 12.24 -7.77 11.16
C THR A 64 11.35 -6.51 11.05
N PRO A 65 10.69 -6.08 12.14
CA PRO A 65 9.93 -4.83 12.14
C PRO A 65 10.74 -3.61 11.70
N ALA A 66 12.00 -3.53 12.14
CA ALA A 66 12.90 -2.44 11.77
C ALA A 66 13.23 -2.44 10.26
N LEU A 67 13.38 -3.62 9.65
CA LEU A 67 13.59 -3.73 8.21
C LEU A 67 12.34 -3.33 7.43
N LEU A 68 11.15 -3.74 7.86
CA LEU A 68 9.89 -3.35 7.23
C LEU A 68 9.69 -1.84 7.26
N GLN A 69 9.95 -1.19 8.42
CA GLN A 69 9.87 0.26 8.52
C GLN A 69 10.89 0.94 7.58
N LYS A 70 12.13 0.45 7.56
CA LYS A 70 13.16 1.00 6.68
C LYS A 70 12.79 0.88 5.18
N ILE A 71 12.22 -0.25 4.78
CA ILE A 71 11.70 -0.44 3.42
C ILE A 71 10.63 0.61 3.12
N TYR A 72 9.66 0.78 4.02
CA TYR A 72 8.61 1.77 3.85
C TYR A 72 9.18 3.18 3.70
N ASP A 73 10.06 3.59 4.62
CA ASP A 73 10.63 4.94 4.65
C ASP A 73 11.41 5.27 3.38
N GLU A 74 12.09 4.29 2.76
CA GLU A 74 12.83 4.48 1.51
C GLU A 74 11.89 4.52 0.30
N GLU A 75 11.02 3.51 0.16
CA GLU A 75 10.14 3.37 -1.01
C GLU A 75 9.06 4.46 -1.05
N ALA A 76 8.64 4.99 0.11
CA ALA A 76 7.62 6.05 0.20
C ALA A 76 8.10 7.38 -0.41
N ARG A 77 9.42 7.65 -0.41
CA ARG A 77 10.00 8.92 -0.85
C ARG A 77 9.69 9.27 -2.31
N ILE A 78 9.50 8.26 -3.15
CA ILE A 78 9.25 8.43 -4.58
C ILE A 78 7.76 8.39 -4.92
N GLN A 79 6.91 7.98 -3.97
CA GLN A 79 5.48 7.89 -4.21
C GLN A 79 4.86 9.29 -4.28
N ARG A 80 3.81 9.44 -5.09
CA ARG A 80 3.02 10.66 -5.18
C ARG A 80 1.77 10.54 -4.29
N PRO A 81 1.20 11.66 -3.79
CA PRO A 81 0.03 11.62 -2.93
C PRO A 81 -1.17 10.99 -3.64
N ILE A 82 -2.06 10.31 -2.90
CA ILE A 82 -3.28 9.71 -3.45
C ILE A 82 -4.26 10.75 -4.00
N ILE A 83 -4.30 11.93 -3.37
CA ILE A 83 -5.08 13.09 -3.81
C ILE A 83 -4.14 13.99 -4.60
N LEU A 84 -4.46 14.22 -5.87
CA LEU A 84 -3.61 14.96 -6.81
C LEU A 84 -4.11 16.39 -6.96
N GLU A 85 -5.43 16.57 -6.96
CA GLU A 85 -6.10 17.86 -6.94
C GLU A 85 -7.09 17.96 -5.78
N GLU A 86 -7.39 19.19 -5.34
CA GLU A 86 -8.35 19.42 -4.25
C GLU A 86 -9.76 18.91 -4.58
N VAL A 87 -10.14 18.92 -5.87
CA VAL A 87 -11.43 18.39 -6.35
C VAL A 87 -11.57 16.89 -6.12
N ASP A 88 -10.46 16.14 -6.10
CA ASP A 88 -10.47 14.69 -5.92
C ASP A 88 -10.85 14.28 -4.50
N LYS A 89 -10.74 15.18 -3.51
CA LYS A 89 -11.12 14.90 -2.12
C LYS A 89 -12.59 14.56 -1.96
N GLU A 90 -13.44 15.09 -2.84
CA GLU A 90 -14.88 14.86 -2.82
C GLU A 90 -15.31 13.69 -3.72
N MET A 91 -14.38 13.14 -4.49
CA MET A 91 -14.63 12.04 -5.43
C MET A 91 -15.09 10.79 -4.67
N LYS A 92 -16.21 10.23 -5.10
CA LYS A 92 -16.76 8.98 -4.57
C LYS A 92 -16.78 7.94 -5.68
N ILE A 93 -15.83 7.02 -5.63
CA ILE A 93 -15.80 5.87 -6.52
C ILE A 93 -16.78 4.82 -6.00
N THR A 94 -17.70 4.39 -6.86
CA THR A 94 -18.72 3.38 -6.61
C THR A 94 -18.64 2.30 -7.69
N GLU A 95 -19.34 1.18 -7.49
CA GLU A 95 -19.45 0.11 -8.48
C GLU A 95 -20.05 0.61 -9.82
N ASP A 96 -20.88 1.64 -9.78
CA ASP A 96 -21.55 2.18 -10.97
C ASP A 96 -20.69 3.18 -11.75
N ASN A 97 -19.70 3.82 -11.11
CA ASN A 97 -18.95 4.94 -11.71
C ASN A 97 -17.44 4.72 -11.86
N TRP A 98 -16.86 3.64 -11.30
CA TRP A 98 -15.40 3.45 -11.31
C TRP A 98 -14.79 3.44 -12.72
N THR A 99 -15.53 2.97 -13.73
CA THR A 99 -15.07 2.94 -15.13
C THR A 99 -14.87 4.33 -15.72
N GLN A 100 -15.53 5.36 -15.19
CA GLN A 100 -15.38 6.74 -15.64
C GLN A 100 -13.99 7.30 -15.29
N TYR A 101 -13.35 6.73 -14.26
CA TYR A 101 -12.04 7.15 -13.77
C TYR A 101 -10.92 6.22 -14.25
N LEU A 102 -11.25 5.10 -14.90
CA LEU A 102 -10.27 4.12 -15.36
C LEU A 102 -9.39 4.71 -16.47
N GLY A 103 -8.07 4.67 -16.28
CA GLY A 103 -7.11 5.20 -17.25
C GLY A 103 -6.97 6.72 -17.23
N ASN A 104 -7.69 7.42 -16.34
CA ASN A 104 -7.38 8.81 -16.03
C ASN A 104 -6.07 8.86 -15.22
N GLN A 105 -5.07 9.57 -15.74
CA GLN A 105 -3.75 9.72 -15.12
C GLN A 105 -3.60 11.03 -14.34
N GLN A 106 -4.62 11.89 -14.41
CA GLN A 106 -4.73 13.12 -13.63
C GLN A 106 -5.17 12.80 -12.21
#